data_AF-A0AAD9WI42-F1
#
_entry.id   AF-A0AAD9WI42-F1
#
_cell.length_a   1.000
_cell.length_b   1.000
_cell.length_c   1.000
_cell.angle_alpha   90.00
_cell.angle_beta   90.00
_cell.angle_gamma   90.00
#
_symmetry.space_group_name_H-M   'P 1'
#
loop_
_entity.id
_entity.type
_entity.pdbx_description
1 polymer ?
#
loop_
_entity_poly.entity_id
_entity_poly.type
_entity_poly.pdbx_seq_one_letter_code
_entity_poly.pdbx_strand_id
1 'polypeptide(L)'
;MLRLPNLRFVIVTLGGEGSIMLERSTEGNSQEEVDVDNLLEILKERKDDVATIPTYVSSSVSQLKAKGIGTVHGRLLLGTAEKIPPQELIDTTGAGDAFIGATLYAICANMSPEKLLPFAAQVAAANCRALGARTSLPYLTDPRLVPFLS
;
A
#
# COMPACT_ATOMS: atom_id res chain seq x y z
N MET A 1 7.91 -27.21 -5.00
CA MET A 1 7.93 -26.68 -3.62
C MET A 1 7.70 -25.17 -3.70
N LEU A 2 6.65 -24.63 -3.10
CA LEU A 2 6.41 -23.18 -3.09
C LEU A 2 7.49 -22.49 -2.25
N ARG A 3 8.28 -21.60 -2.86
CA ARG A 3 9.15 -20.68 -2.11
C ARG A 3 8.23 -19.75 -1.33
N LEU A 4 8.30 -19.77 0.00
CA LEU A 4 7.51 -18.94 0.94
C LEU A 4 6.05 -19.40 1.19
N PRO A 5 5.82 -20.60 1.76
CA PRO A 5 4.48 -21.13 2.00
C PRO A 5 3.62 -20.25 2.94
N ASN A 6 4.26 -19.50 3.84
CA ASN A 6 3.63 -18.66 4.85
C ASN A 6 3.50 -17.18 4.43
N LEU A 7 3.88 -16.83 3.20
CA LEU A 7 3.74 -15.46 2.71
C LEU A 7 2.25 -15.08 2.63
N ARG A 8 1.87 -14.06 3.40
CA ARG A 8 0.49 -13.56 3.46
C ARG A 8 0.24 -12.43 2.47
N PHE A 9 1.22 -11.57 2.26
CA PHE A 9 1.10 -10.49 1.30
C PHE A 9 2.47 -10.01 0.83
N VAL A 10 2.47 -9.26 -0.27
CA VAL A 10 3.61 -8.50 -0.79
C VAL A 10 3.13 -7.08 -1.07
N ILE A 11 3.90 -6.08 -0.68
CA ILE A 11 3.63 -4.67 -1.02
C ILE A 11 4.79 -4.16 -1.86
N VAL A 12 4.48 -3.45 -2.95
CA VAL A 12 5.43 -2.75 -3.81
C VAL A 12 5.12 -1.26 -3.77
N THR A 13 6.06 -0.45 -3.31
CA THR A 13 5.96 1.01 -3.33
C THR A 13 6.30 1.56 -4.71
N LEU A 14 5.54 2.55 -5.16
CA LEU A 14 5.63 3.18 -6.50
C LEU A 14 5.98 4.68 -6.41
N GLY A 15 6.53 5.12 -5.28
CA GLY A 15 6.84 6.54 -5.04
C GLY A 15 5.57 7.39 -4.96
N GLY A 16 5.53 8.50 -5.73
CA GLY A 16 4.38 9.40 -5.79
C GLY A 16 3.09 8.76 -6.32
N GLU A 17 3.18 7.59 -6.95
CA GLU A 17 2.03 6.82 -7.42
C GLU A 17 1.41 5.90 -6.35
N GLY A 18 2.00 5.84 -5.15
CA GLY A 18 1.48 5.06 -4.03
C GLY A 18 2.09 3.66 -3.93
N SER A 19 1.25 2.64 -3.84
CA SER A 19 1.70 1.24 -3.64
C SER A 19 0.68 0.23 -4.15
N ILE A 20 1.15 -0.98 -4.46
CA ILE A 20 0.31 -2.13 -4.79
C ILE A 20 0.57 -3.22 -3.75
N MET A 21 -0.49 -3.83 -3.23
CA MET A 21 -0.43 -4.99 -2.36
C MET A 21 -1.12 -6.18 -3.02
N LEU A 22 -0.42 -7.30 -3.08
CA LEU A 22 -1.01 -8.61 -3.31
C LEU A 22 -1.23 -9.27 -1.96
N GLU A 23 -2.48 -9.47 -1.56
CA GLU A 23 -2.83 -10.22 -0.36
C GLU A 23 -3.31 -11.63 -0.75
N ARG A 24 -2.67 -12.64 -0.19
CA ARG A 24 -3.03 -14.04 -0.40
C ARG A 24 -4.22 -14.41 0.49
N SER A 25 -5.22 -15.06 -0.09
CA SER A 25 -6.34 -15.63 0.64
C SER A 25 -6.17 -17.14 0.84
N THR A 26 -6.61 -17.64 2.00
CA THR A 26 -6.77 -19.06 2.28
C THR A 26 -8.23 -19.52 2.16
N GLU A 27 -9.15 -18.59 1.95
CA GLU A 27 -10.60 -18.83 1.93
C GLU A 27 -11.17 -18.80 0.52
N GLY A 28 -11.98 -19.81 0.21
CA GLY A 28 -12.65 -19.96 -1.09
C GLY A 28 -11.77 -20.58 -2.17
N ASN A 29 -12.39 -21.35 -3.07
CA ASN A 29 -11.79 -21.77 -4.35
C ASN A 29 -12.66 -21.16 -5.46
N SER A 30 -12.30 -19.98 -5.95
CA SER A 30 -12.91 -19.47 -7.17
C SER A 30 -12.30 -20.21 -8.36
N GLN A 31 -13.12 -20.79 -9.23
CA GLN A 31 -12.63 -21.46 -10.45
C GLN A 31 -12.26 -20.49 -11.58
N GLU A 32 -12.73 -19.24 -11.51
CA GLU A 32 -12.49 -18.23 -12.54
C GLU A 32 -11.17 -17.50 -12.30
N GLU A 33 -10.30 -17.52 -13.32
CA GLU A 33 -9.02 -16.83 -13.30
C GLU A 33 -9.16 -15.39 -13.81
N VAL A 34 -8.68 -14.44 -13.01
CA VAL A 34 -8.64 -13.02 -13.37
C VAL A 34 -7.22 -12.64 -13.78
N ASP A 35 -7.07 -12.07 -14.96
CA ASP A 35 -5.79 -11.53 -15.42
C ASP A 35 -5.37 -10.33 -14.55
N VAL A 36 -4.18 -10.42 -13.96
CA VAL A 36 -3.70 -9.46 -12.96
C VAL A 36 -3.44 -8.07 -13.55
N ASP A 37 -3.01 -8.01 -14.81
CA ASP A 37 -2.69 -6.75 -15.49
C ASP A 37 -3.98 -5.98 -15.80
N ASN A 38 -4.99 -6.68 -16.36
CA ASN A 38 -6.31 -6.10 -16.58
C ASN A 38 -6.98 -5.64 -15.27
N LEU A 39 -6.87 -6.44 -14.21
CA LEU A 39 -7.43 -6.09 -12.90
C LEU A 39 -6.77 -4.83 -12.33
N LEU A 40 -5.46 -4.68 -12.48
CA LEU A 40 -4.74 -3.49 -12.02
C LEU A 40 -5.22 -2.23 -12.74
N GLU A 41 -5.44 -2.28 -14.06
CA GLU A 41 -5.98 -1.15 -14.81
C GLU A 41 -7.39 -0.76 -14.32
N ILE A 42 -8.27 -1.73 -14.09
CA ILE A 42 -9.61 -1.48 -13.51
C ILE A 42 -9.50 -0.81 -12.13
N LEU A 43 -8.56 -1.25 -11.28
CA LEU A 43 -8.34 -0.62 -9.98
C LEU A 43 -7.82 0.81 -10.11
N LYS A 44 -6.94 1.09 -11.07
CA LYS A 44 -6.46 2.46 -11.33
C LYS A 44 -7.59 3.39 -11.73
N GLU A 45 -8.55 2.94 -12.53
CA GLU A 45 -9.72 3.74 -12.92
C GLU A 45 -10.66 4.05 -11.74
N ARG A 46 -10.64 3.21 -10.69
CA ARG A 46 -11.47 3.37 -9.49
C ARG A 46 -10.85 4.30 -8.44
N LYS A 47 -9.58 4.69 -8.58
CA LYS A 47 -8.90 5.52 -7.58
C LYS A 47 -9.47 6.95 -7.59
N ASP A 48 -9.58 7.55 -6.42
CA ASP A 48 -9.96 8.95 -6.30
C ASP A 48 -8.73 9.84 -6.59
N ASP A 49 -8.71 10.46 -7.77
CA ASP A 49 -7.66 11.39 -8.19
C ASP A 49 -7.82 12.80 -7.61
N VAL A 50 -8.90 13.09 -6.91
CA VAL A 50 -9.10 14.40 -6.25
C VAL A 50 -8.56 14.36 -4.82
N ALA A 51 -8.66 13.22 -4.14
CA ALA A 51 -8.16 13.06 -2.79
C ALA A 51 -6.66 13.41 -2.67
N THR A 52 -6.33 14.27 -1.71
CA THR A 52 -4.95 14.62 -1.37
C THR A 52 -4.37 13.72 -0.29
N ILE A 53 -5.25 13.13 0.53
CA ILE A 53 -4.92 12.18 1.60
C ILE A 53 -4.86 10.77 1.01
N PRO A 54 -3.90 9.91 1.43
CA PRO A 54 -3.83 8.52 1.01
C PRO A 54 -5.16 7.78 1.22
N THR A 55 -5.53 6.98 0.22
CA THR A 55 -6.69 6.09 0.24
C THR A 55 -6.31 4.74 -0.38
N TYR A 56 -7.27 3.84 -0.50
CA TYR A 56 -7.07 2.55 -1.15
C TYR A 56 -8.27 2.20 -2.03
N VAL A 57 -8.02 1.34 -3.02
CA VAL A 57 -9.06 0.59 -3.73
C VAL A 57 -8.68 -0.88 -3.75
N SER A 58 -9.67 -1.76 -3.63
CA SER A 58 -9.44 -3.21 -3.51
C SER A 58 -10.31 -3.98 -4.51
N SER A 59 -9.77 -5.10 -4.99
CA SER A 59 -10.52 -6.13 -5.70
C SER A 59 -11.24 -7.07 -4.72
N SER A 60 -12.23 -7.81 -5.23
CA SER A 60 -12.66 -9.04 -4.57
C SER A 60 -11.53 -10.08 -4.55
N VAL A 61 -11.67 -11.08 -3.69
CA VAL A 61 -10.80 -12.27 -3.68
C VAL A 61 -11.13 -13.14 -4.89
N SER A 62 -10.10 -13.53 -5.64
CA SER A 62 -10.21 -14.39 -6.83
C SER A 62 -8.89 -15.13 -7.11
N GLN A 63 -8.91 -16.00 -8.12
CA GLN A 63 -7.71 -16.66 -8.63
C GLN A 63 -6.99 -15.70 -9.58
N LEU A 64 -5.96 -15.00 -9.09
CA LEU A 64 -5.20 -14.03 -9.87
C LEU A 64 -4.16 -14.74 -10.74
N LYS A 65 -4.14 -14.44 -12.03
CA LYS A 65 -3.23 -15.03 -13.01
C LYS A 65 -2.28 -13.98 -13.57
N ALA A 66 -1.00 -14.30 -13.54
CA ALA A 66 0.05 -13.52 -14.19
C ALA A 66 0.65 -14.35 -15.34
N LYS A 67 0.59 -13.81 -16.56
CA LYS A 67 1.01 -14.50 -17.78
C LYS A 67 2.48 -14.91 -17.72
N GLY A 68 2.74 -16.21 -17.86
CA GLY A 68 4.10 -16.77 -17.84
C GLY A 68 4.74 -16.88 -16.45
N ILE A 69 4.04 -16.48 -15.38
CA ILE A 69 4.55 -16.54 -14.00
C ILE A 69 3.79 -17.60 -13.20
N GLY A 70 2.45 -17.54 -13.17
CA GLY A 70 1.63 -18.48 -12.41
C GLY A 70 0.33 -17.85 -11.89
N THR A 71 -0.27 -18.51 -10.88
CA THR A 71 -1.51 -18.05 -10.25
C THR A 71 -1.39 -17.97 -8.73
N VAL A 72 -2.13 -17.04 -8.12
CA VAL A 72 -2.24 -16.85 -6.67
C VAL A 72 -3.70 -16.59 -6.33
N HIS A 73 -4.24 -17.32 -5.35
CA HIS A 73 -5.55 -17.02 -4.80
C HIS A 73 -5.45 -15.87 -3.79
N GLY A 74 -6.19 -14.79 -4.02
CA GLY A 74 -6.03 -13.57 -3.25
C GLY A 74 -6.73 -12.36 -3.83
N ARG A 75 -6.32 -11.17 -3.40
CA ARG A 75 -6.83 -9.89 -3.92
C ARG A 75 -5.71 -8.89 -4.12
N LEU A 76 -5.96 -7.92 -4.99
CA LEU A 76 -5.12 -6.74 -5.15
C LEU A 76 -5.71 -5.56 -4.37
N LEU A 77 -4.81 -4.79 -3.75
CA LEU A 77 -5.11 -3.48 -3.21
C LEU A 77 -4.15 -2.48 -3.85
N LEU A 78 -4.69 -1.34 -4.30
CA LEU A 78 -3.92 -0.19 -4.76
C LEU A 78 -4.08 0.90 -3.69
N GLY A 79 -2.98 1.27 -3.02
CA GLY A 79 -2.94 2.39 -2.09
C GLY A 79 -2.39 3.63 -2.79
N THR A 80 -3.00 4.80 -2.60
CA THR A 80 -2.50 6.06 -3.15
C THR A 80 -1.47 6.71 -2.22
N ALA A 81 -0.59 7.55 -2.78
CA ALA A 81 0.28 8.42 -1.98
C ALA A 81 -0.42 9.74 -1.65
N GLU A 82 0.08 10.42 -0.63
CA GLU A 82 -0.32 11.80 -0.36
C GLU A 82 0.19 12.71 -1.48
N LYS A 83 -0.64 13.64 -1.94
CA LYS A 83 -0.22 14.69 -2.87
C LYS A 83 0.47 15.82 -2.11
N ILE A 84 1.77 15.64 -1.87
CA ILE A 84 2.60 16.64 -1.18
C ILE A 84 2.73 17.89 -2.08
N PRO A 85 2.40 19.10 -1.59
CA PRO A 85 2.65 20.33 -2.33
C PRO A 85 4.14 20.44 -2.72
N PRO A 86 4.49 20.87 -3.95
CA PRO A 86 5.89 20.90 -4.37
C PRO A 86 6.83 21.70 -3.46
N GLN A 87 6.33 22.72 -2.77
CA GLN A 87 7.10 23.52 -1.82
C GLN A 87 7.37 22.80 -0.49
N GLU A 88 6.61 21.75 -0.18
CA GLU A 88 6.78 20.92 1.02
C GLU A 88 7.58 19.64 0.77
N LEU A 89 7.82 19.26 -0.50
CA LEU A 89 8.59 18.07 -0.85
C LEU A 89 10.10 18.38 -0.76
N ILE A 90 10.74 17.99 0.33
CA ILE A 90 12.13 18.36 0.64
C ILE A 90 13.13 17.26 0.26
N ASP A 91 12.86 16.02 0.66
CA ASP A 91 13.80 14.90 0.50
C ASP A 91 13.05 13.57 0.46
N THR A 92 13.29 12.72 -0.54
CA THR A 92 12.65 11.39 -0.64
C THR A 92 13.48 10.27 -0.01
N THR A 93 14.66 10.60 0.51
CA THR A 93 15.56 9.63 1.14
C THR A 93 14.87 8.93 2.32
N GLY A 94 14.79 7.60 2.27
CA GLY A 94 14.19 6.80 3.33
C GLY A 94 12.66 6.73 3.32
N ALA A 95 11.96 7.31 2.33
CA ALA A 95 10.49 7.23 2.26
C ALA A 95 9.98 5.77 2.19
N GLY A 96 10.68 4.89 1.48
CA GLY A 96 10.37 3.46 1.44
C GLY A 96 10.62 2.77 2.80
N ASP A 97 11.70 3.11 3.49
CA ASP A 97 11.99 2.58 4.84
C ASP A 97 10.94 3.05 5.85
N ALA A 98 10.52 4.32 5.76
CA ALA A 98 9.43 4.88 6.55
C ALA A 98 8.11 4.14 6.29
N PHE A 99 7.78 3.85 5.02
CA PHE A 99 6.63 3.05 4.64
C PHE A 99 6.68 1.64 5.26
N ILE A 100 7.85 0.97 5.20
CA ILE A 100 8.05 -0.36 5.77
C ILE A 100 7.91 -0.31 7.30
N GLY A 101 8.52 0.68 7.96
CA GLY A 101 8.40 0.87 9.41
C GLY A 101 6.95 1.10 9.84
N ALA A 102 6.21 1.91 9.09
CA ALA A 102 4.79 2.15 9.32
C ALA A 102 3.92 0.91 9.06
N THR A 103 4.27 0.11 8.06
CA THR A 103 3.64 -1.19 7.79
C THR A 103 3.82 -2.12 8.99
N LEU A 104 5.04 -2.21 9.55
CA LEU A 104 5.31 -3.00 10.74
C LEU A 104 4.51 -2.51 11.96
N TYR A 105 4.46 -1.19 12.17
CA TYR A 105 3.63 -0.60 13.22
C TYR A 105 2.15 -0.98 13.05
N ALA A 106 1.62 -0.82 11.85
CA ALA A 106 0.21 -1.10 11.53
C ALA A 106 -0.16 -2.57 11.76
N ILE A 107 0.75 -3.50 11.43
CA ILE A 107 0.59 -4.94 11.74
C ILE A 107 0.51 -5.16 13.25
N CYS A 108 1.44 -4.59 14.02
CA CYS A 108 1.44 -4.68 15.49
C CYS A 108 0.18 -4.05 16.12
N ALA A 109 -0.36 -3.02 15.48
CA ALA A 109 -1.59 -2.35 15.88
C ALA A 109 -2.87 -3.03 15.35
N ASN A 110 -2.76 -4.20 14.71
CA ASN A 110 -3.89 -4.94 14.11
C ASN A 110 -4.73 -4.11 13.11
N MET A 111 -4.10 -3.20 12.36
CA MET A 111 -4.79 -2.50 11.28
C MET A 111 -5.10 -3.49 10.15
N SER A 112 -6.28 -3.35 9.54
CA SER A 112 -6.61 -4.09 8.33
C SER A 112 -5.74 -3.59 7.15
N PRO A 113 -5.54 -4.39 6.08
CA PRO A 113 -4.79 -3.97 4.89
C PRO A 113 -5.25 -2.62 4.32
N GLU A 114 -6.56 -2.38 4.35
CA GLU A 114 -7.23 -1.16 3.90
C GLU A 114 -6.82 0.09 4.69
N LYS A 115 -6.59 -0.07 6.00
CA LYS A 115 -6.14 1.02 6.88
C LYS A 115 -4.62 1.13 6.88
N LEU A 116 -3.93 0.01 6.77
CA LEU A 116 -2.47 -0.10 6.77
C LEU A 116 -1.84 0.63 5.59
N LEU A 117 -2.32 0.41 4.35
CA LEU A 117 -1.69 1.00 3.16
C LEU A 117 -1.75 2.54 3.18
N PRO A 118 -2.90 3.18 3.42
CA PRO A 118 -2.97 4.64 3.54
C PRO A 118 -2.15 5.18 4.71
N PHE A 119 -2.15 4.50 5.86
CA PHE A 119 -1.34 4.90 7.02
C PHE A 119 0.16 4.89 6.68
N ALA A 120 0.65 3.81 6.07
CA ALA A 120 2.05 3.69 5.69
C ALA A 120 2.46 4.73 4.63
N ALA A 121 1.58 5.00 3.66
CA ALA A 121 1.78 6.06 2.68
C ALA A 121 1.83 7.45 3.34
N GLN A 122 0.98 7.72 4.34
CA GLN A 122 0.98 8.99 5.05
C GLN A 122 2.26 9.20 5.86
N VAL A 123 2.78 8.15 6.52
CA VAL A 123 4.06 8.22 7.23
C VAL A 123 5.23 8.47 6.28
N ALA A 124 5.25 7.78 5.13
CA ALA A 124 6.26 8.01 4.10
C ALA A 124 6.20 9.43 3.54
N ALA A 125 4.99 9.96 3.31
CA ALA A 125 4.81 11.33 2.82
C ALA A 125 5.18 12.39 3.86
N ALA A 126 4.94 12.14 5.15
CA ALA A 126 5.41 13.00 6.23
C ALA A 126 6.95 13.02 6.30
N ASN A 127 7.59 11.86 6.14
CA ASN A 127 9.05 11.74 6.06
C ASN A 127 9.64 12.58 4.92
N CYS A 128 8.91 12.72 3.82
CA CYS A 128 9.39 13.49 2.66
C CYS A 128 9.49 15.02 2.88
N ARG A 129 8.97 15.54 4.00
CA ARG A 129 8.89 16.98 4.30
C ARG A 129 10.06 17.56 5.06
N ALA A 130 11.07 16.74 5.37
CA ALA A 130 12.29 17.19 6.02
C ALA A 130 13.49 16.38 5.55
N LEU A 131 14.69 16.93 5.72
CA LEU A 131 15.94 16.33 5.26
C LEU A 131 16.30 15.07 6.08
N GLY A 132 16.71 14.01 5.36
CA GLY A 132 17.20 12.75 5.92
C GLY A 132 16.12 11.69 6.14
N ALA A 133 16.56 10.44 6.35
CA ALA A 133 15.68 9.26 6.42
C ALA A 133 15.06 8.96 7.80
N ARG A 134 15.60 9.51 8.88
CA ARG A 134 15.17 9.21 10.27
C ARG A 134 14.70 10.43 11.04
N THR A 135 15.36 11.55 10.83
CA THR A 135 15.07 12.84 11.48
C THR A 135 13.72 13.42 11.08
N SER A 136 13.19 13.00 9.93
CA SER A 136 11.94 13.46 9.35
C SER A 136 10.75 12.54 9.65
N LEU A 137 10.96 11.41 10.33
CA LEU A 137 9.86 10.52 10.70
C LEU A 137 8.86 11.25 11.62
N PRO A 138 7.55 11.15 11.34
CA PRO A 138 6.54 11.79 12.17
C PRO A 138 6.45 11.11 13.55
N TYR A 139 6.14 11.90 14.56
CA TYR A 139 5.64 11.38 15.83
C TYR A 139 4.19 10.91 15.65
N LEU A 140 3.72 10.01 16.52
CA LEU A 140 2.33 9.53 16.49
C LEU A 140 1.31 10.67 16.66
N THR A 141 1.71 11.75 17.31
CA THR A 141 0.90 12.97 17.51
C THR A 141 0.89 13.91 16.29
N ASP A 142 1.55 13.55 15.18
CA ASP A 142 1.52 14.36 13.97
C ASP A 142 0.07 14.48 13.46
N PRO A 143 -0.45 15.70 13.25
CA PRO A 143 -1.85 15.91 12.87
C PRO A 143 -2.23 15.22 11.55
N ARG A 144 -1.27 14.97 10.66
CA ARG A 144 -1.51 14.27 9.38
C ARG A 144 -1.82 12.78 9.59
N LEU A 145 -1.43 12.20 10.73
CA LEU A 145 -1.70 10.80 11.04
C LEU A 145 -3.06 10.58 11.72
N VAL A 146 -3.67 11.63 12.28
CA VAL A 146 -4.94 11.53 13.02
C VAL A 146 -6.05 10.77 12.26
N PRO A 147 -6.29 10.99 10.95
CA PRO A 147 -7.33 10.27 10.21
C PRO A 147 -7.15 8.75 10.17
N PHE A 148 -5.93 8.27 10.41
CA PHE A 148 -5.54 6.87 10.31
C PHE A 148 -5.37 6.19 11.66
N LEU A 149 -5.54 6.92 12.76
CA LEU A 149 -5.35 6.40 14.12
C LEU A 149 -6.68 6.18 14.86
N SER A 150 -7.78 6.75 14.38
CA SER A 150 -9.15 6.52 14.87
C SER A 150 -9.76 5.21 14.39
#